data_AF-A0A938GR72-F1
#
_entry.id   AF-A0A938GR72-F1
#
_cell.length_a   1.000
_cell.length_b   1.000
_cell.length_c   1.000
_cell.angle_alpha   90.00
_cell.angle_beta   90.00
_cell.angle_gamma   90.00
#
_symmetry.space_group_name_H-M   'P 1'
#
loop_
_entity.id
_entity.type
_entity.pdbx_description
1 polymer ?
#
loop_
_entity_poly.entity_id
_entity_poly.type
_entity_poly.pdbx_seq_one_letter_code
_entity_poly.pdbx_strand_id
1 'polypeptide(L)'
;MGIAGLIGHPIEDVVLENIHVTYPGGGTLEEAQRNDIPEREANYPENTTFGVLPAYGFYLRHARGVALRHIHLELAKPDLRPALIGDDVEDLRISGLTARGNGDEPLIRLRHTRHATLRNCRPLGPTQTFVRLEGEKTDDVVLHGNDLRETREPLARTDAPKAQVMLEGNLHRA
;
A
#
# COMPACT_ATOMS: atom_id res chain seq x y z
N MET A 1 -0.33 -10.89 -1.23
CA MET A 1 -0.67 -11.09 -2.66
C MET A 1 0.16 -10.12 -3.49
N GLY A 2 0.81 -10.57 -4.56
CA GLY A 2 1.62 -9.71 -5.44
C GLY A 2 0.96 -9.50 -6.79
N ILE A 3 0.94 -8.26 -7.27
CA ILE A 3 0.59 -7.88 -8.65
C ILE A 3 1.81 -7.12 -9.18
N ALA A 4 2.67 -7.80 -9.92
CA ALA A 4 3.95 -7.25 -10.35
C ALA A 4 4.12 -7.40 -11.87
N GLY A 5 4.14 -6.28 -12.59
CA GLY A 5 4.59 -6.22 -13.98
C GLY A 5 6.10 -6.23 -14.10
N LEU A 6 6.60 -5.95 -15.31
CA LEU A 6 8.02 -5.77 -15.60
C LEU A 6 8.27 -4.32 -16.07
N ILE A 7 9.53 -3.88 -16.03
CA ILE A 7 9.90 -2.58 -16.58
C ILE A 7 9.47 -2.52 -18.07
N GLY A 8 8.79 -1.43 -18.42
CA GLY A 8 8.24 -1.22 -19.77
C GLY A 8 7.02 -2.09 -20.12
N HIS A 9 6.61 -3.01 -19.23
CA HIS A 9 5.49 -3.93 -19.43
C HIS A 9 4.64 -3.99 -18.15
N PRO A 10 3.95 -2.89 -17.81
CA PRO A 10 3.16 -2.84 -16.59
C PRO A 10 1.97 -3.79 -16.67
N ILE A 11 1.51 -4.27 -15.52
CA ILE A 11 0.17 -4.86 -15.43
C ILE A 11 -0.85 -3.72 -15.48
N GLU A 12 -1.84 -3.82 -16.37
CA GLU A 12 -2.81 -2.76 -16.61
C GLU A 12 -4.25 -3.19 -16.25
N ASP A 13 -5.05 -2.22 -15.80
CA ASP A 13 -6.52 -2.30 -15.66
C ASP A 13 -7.04 -3.45 -14.78
N VAL A 14 -6.36 -3.68 -13.65
CA VAL A 14 -6.75 -4.71 -12.68
C VAL A 14 -7.76 -4.16 -11.67
N VAL A 15 -8.85 -4.90 -11.48
CA VAL A 15 -9.86 -4.63 -10.48
C VAL A 15 -9.95 -5.78 -9.49
N LEU A 16 -9.87 -5.46 -8.20
CA LEU A 16 -10.15 -6.39 -7.11
C LEU A 16 -11.22 -5.79 -6.21
N GLU A 17 -12.27 -6.58 -5.93
CA GLU A 17 -13.45 -6.08 -5.25
C GLU A 17 -14.07 -7.12 -4.31
N ASN A 18 -14.58 -6.65 -3.16
CA ASN A 18 -15.30 -7.45 -2.16
C ASN A 18 -14.46 -8.62 -1.63
N ILE A 19 -13.23 -8.32 -1.21
CA ILE A 19 -12.28 -9.32 -0.73
C ILE A 19 -12.11 -9.14 0.78
N HIS A 20 -12.34 -10.23 1.53
CA HIS A 20 -11.98 -10.33 2.95
C HIS A 20 -10.94 -11.44 3.09
N VAL A 21 -9.76 -11.11 3.61
CA VAL A 21 -8.70 -12.08 3.89
C VAL A 21 -8.16 -11.89 5.30
N THR A 22 -8.00 -13.01 6.01
CA THR A 22 -7.25 -13.06 7.27
C THR A 22 -5.88 -13.68 7.02
N TYR A 23 -4.82 -12.94 7.29
CA TYR A 23 -3.44 -13.40 7.15
C TYR A 23 -2.92 -13.95 8.49
N PRO A 24 -2.00 -14.94 8.46
CA PRO A 24 -1.38 -15.47 9.68
C PRO A 24 -0.63 -14.41 10.51
N GLY A 25 -0.06 -13.41 9.83
CA GLY A 25 0.84 -12.40 10.41
C GLY A 25 2.23 -12.95 10.72
N GLY A 26 2.98 -12.23 11.56
CA GLY A 26 4.33 -12.60 12.00
C GLY A 26 5.48 -12.01 11.18
N GLY A 27 5.19 -11.16 10.19
CA GLY A 27 6.23 -10.48 9.43
C GLY A 27 7.05 -9.49 10.26
N THR A 28 8.32 -9.37 9.90
CA THR A 28 9.31 -8.57 10.64
C THR A 28 9.52 -7.18 10.02
N LEU A 29 10.16 -6.29 10.77
CA LEU A 29 10.55 -4.96 10.27
C LEU A 29 11.60 -5.07 9.14
N GLU A 30 12.52 -6.03 9.24
CA GLU A 30 13.51 -6.31 8.19
C GLU A 30 12.82 -6.69 6.87
N GLU A 31 11.81 -7.56 6.93
CA GLU A 31 11.01 -7.92 5.76
C GLU A 31 10.24 -6.72 5.22
N ALA A 32 9.70 -5.86 6.08
CA ALA A 32 9.00 -4.63 5.69
C ALA A 32 9.91 -3.61 4.98
N GLN A 33 11.20 -3.60 5.32
CA GLN A 33 12.21 -2.68 4.78
C GLN A 33 12.94 -3.24 3.56
N ARG A 34 12.61 -4.49 3.17
CA ARG A 34 13.19 -5.14 2.00
C ARG A 34 12.71 -4.47 0.70
N ASN A 35 13.56 -3.59 0.17
CA ASN A 35 13.27 -2.78 -1.01
C ASN A 35 13.78 -3.41 -2.32
N ASP A 36 14.69 -4.37 -2.23
CA ASP A 36 15.41 -5.04 -3.32
C ASP A 36 14.73 -6.34 -3.76
N ILE A 37 13.44 -6.27 -4.12
CA ILE A 37 12.74 -7.44 -4.66
C ILE A 37 13.25 -7.68 -6.09
N PRO A 38 13.93 -8.79 -6.40
CA PRO A 38 14.56 -8.97 -7.71
C PRO A 38 13.52 -9.00 -8.84
N GLU A 39 13.84 -8.39 -9.97
CA GLU A 39 13.11 -8.59 -11.22
C GLU A 39 13.59 -9.92 -11.83
N ARG A 40 12.67 -10.88 -11.97
CA ARG A 40 12.99 -12.22 -12.48
C ARG A 40 12.34 -12.43 -13.85
N GLU A 41 12.70 -11.58 -14.81
CA GLU A 41 12.12 -11.51 -16.16
C GLU A 41 12.20 -12.85 -16.93
N ALA A 42 13.29 -13.60 -16.78
CA ALA A 42 13.52 -14.85 -17.49
C ALA A 42 12.82 -16.07 -16.85
N ASN A 43 12.24 -15.92 -15.66
CA ASN A 43 11.65 -17.04 -14.92
C ASN A 43 10.13 -17.01 -15.04
N TYR A 44 9.52 -18.20 -15.03
CA TYR A 44 8.07 -18.32 -14.89
C TYR A 44 7.61 -17.70 -13.56
N PRO A 45 6.48 -16.96 -13.52
CA PRO A 45 6.00 -16.28 -12.31
C PRO A 45 5.44 -17.29 -11.29
N GLU A 46 6.33 -18.03 -10.62
CA GLU A 46 5.95 -18.86 -9.48
C GLU A 46 5.63 -17.98 -8.27
N ASN A 47 4.70 -18.42 -7.41
CA ASN A 47 4.31 -17.68 -6.20
C ASN A 47 5.45 -17.53 -5.16
N THR A 48 6.56 -18.26 -5.34
CA THR A 48 7.80 -18.18 -4.54
C THR A 48 8.85 -17.23 -5.15
N THR A 49 8.61 -16.71 -6.35
CA THR A 49 9.61 -15.98 -7.16
C THR A 49 10.21 -14.77 -6.43
N PHE A 50 9.43 -14.10 -5.58
CA PHE A 50 9.88 -12.92 -4.82
C PHE A 50 10.27 -13.21 -3.36
N GLY A 51 10.15 -14.47 -2.93
CA GLY A 51 10.30 -14.85 -1.52
C GLY A 51 9.26 -14.14 -0.64
N VAL A 52 9.66 -13.74 0.57
CA VAL A 52 8.79 -12.96 1.45
C VAL A 52 8.67 -11.53 0.91
N LEU A 53 7.44 -11.14 0.61
CA LEU A 53 7.11 -9.79 0.15
C LEU A 53 7.08 -8.80 1.34
N PRO A 54 7.43 -7.53 1.10
CA PRO A 54 7.49 -6.50 2.13
C PRO A 54 6.09 -6.03 2.59
N ALA A 55 5.02 -6.43 1.90
CA ALA A 55 3.64 -6.20 2.31
C ALA A 55 2.98 -7.50 2.74
N TYR A 56 2.21 -7.50 3.83
CA TYR A 56 1.44 -8.69 4.21
C TYR A 56 0.18 -8.87 3.33
N GLY A 57 -0.41 -7.76 2.86
CA GLY A 57 -1.66 -7.76 2.08
C GLY A 57 -1.42 -7.70 0.57
N PHE A 58 -1.18 -6.50 0.03
CA PHE A 58 -0.98 -6.26 -1.40
C PHE A 58 0.39 -5.65 -1.67
N TYR A 59 1.14 -6.27 -2.57
CA TYR A 59 2.36 -5.70 -3.15
C TYR A 59 2.11 -5.45 -4.64
N LEU A 60 2.00 -4.18 -5.02
CA LEU A 60 1.78 -3.74 -6.39
C LEU A 60 3.10 -3.18 -6.92
N ARG A 61 3.56 -3.67 -8.08
CA ARG A 61 4.78 -3.16 -8.71
C ARG A 61 4.65 -3.08 -10.24
N HIS A 62 5.14 -2.00 -10.85
CA HIS A 62 5.04 -1.79 -12.31
C HIS A 62 3.60 -2.03 -12.79
N ALA A 63 2.68 -1.21 -12.31
CA ALA A 63 1.26 -1.40 -12.57
C ALA A 63 0.57 -0.07 -12.91
N ARG A 64 -0.46 -0.14 -13.76
CA ARG A 64 -1.26 1.02 -14.15
C ARG A 64 -2.75 0.72 -14.06
N GLY A 65 -3.54 1.68 -13.57
CA GLY A 65 -5.00 1.56 -13.57
C GLY A 65 -5.53 0.50 -12.59
N VAL A 66 -4.86 0.32 -11.44
CA VAL A 66 -5.27 -0.67 -10.44
C VAL A 66 -6.36 -0.10 -9.54
N ALA A 67 -7.48 -0.82 -9.40
CA ALA A 67 -8.57 -0.46 -8.50
C ALA A 67 -8.81 -1.54 -7.44
N LEU A 68 -8.71 -1.15 -6.17
CA LEU A 68 -9.04 -1.96 -5.00
C LEU A 68 -10.32 -1.43 -4.35
N ARG A 69 -11.38 -2.24 -4.30
CA ARG A 69 -12.71 -1.84 -3.79
C ARG A 69 -13.19 -2.77 -2.68
N HIS A 70 -13.62 -2.20 -1.55
CA HIS A 70 -14.18 -2.95 -0.42
C HIS A 70 -13.28 -4.13 0.00
N ILE A 71 -12.07 -3.78 0.42
CA ILE A 71 -11.03 -4.73 0.80
C ILE A 71 -10.93 -4.74 2.31
N HIS A 72 -11.05 -5.92 2.94
CA HIS A 72 -10.92 -6.10 4.38
C HIS A 72 -9.77 -7.06 4.69
N LEU A 73 -8.74 -6.56 5.38
CA LEU A 73 -7.52 -7.31 5.69
C LEU A 73 -7.31 -7.43 7.19
N GLU A 74 -7.32 -8.67 7.68
CA GLU A 74 -7.12 -9.00 9.08
C GLU A 74 -5.82 -9.76 9.29
N LEU A 75 -5.38 -9.76 10.54
CA LEU A 75 -4.20 -10.49 10.98
C LEU A 75 -4.55 -11.33 12.20
N ALA A 76 -4.16 -12.61 12.16
CA ALA A 76 -4.26 -13.51 13.30
C ALA A 76 -3.18 -13.23 14.36
N LYS A 77 -2.01 -12.72 13.94
CA LYS A 77 -0.90 -12.26 14.79
C LYS A 77 -0.36 -10.92 14.28
N PRO A 78 0.27 -10.09 15.12
CA PRO A 78 0.90 -8.85 14.66
C PRO A 78 1.87 -9.10 13.49
N ASP A 79 1.95 -8.16 12.54
CA ASP A 79 2.84 -8.22 11.37
C ASP A 79 3.37 -6.81 11.10
N LEU A 80 4.68 -6.61 11.20
CA LEU A 80 5.28 -5.27 11.11
C LEU A 80 5.33 -4.72 9.69
N ARG A 81 4.91 -5.50 8.69
CA ARG A 81 4.85 -5.06 7.29
C ARG A 81 3.63 -4.17 7.02
N PRO A 82 3.72 -3.25 6.06
CA PRO A 82 2.55 -2.56 5.53
C PRO A 82 1.47 -3.52 5.02
N ALA A 83 0.22 -3.07 5.08
CA ALA A 83 -0.90 -3.78 4.46
C ALA A 83 -0.80 -3.71 2.93
N LEU A 84 -0.38 -2.55 2.42
CA LEU A 84 -0.25 -2.31 0.98
C LEU A 84 1.05 -1.57 0.66
N ILE A 85 1.73 -2.02 -0.37
CA ILE A 85 2.83 -1.28 -0.99
C ILE A 85 2.51 -1.13 -2.48
N GLY A 86 2.57 0.10 -2.98
CA GLY A 86 2.62 0.41 -4.41
C GLY A 86 3.99 0.94 -4.77
N ASP A 87 4.70 0.29 -5.69
CA ASP A 87 6.03 0.67 -6.16
C ASP A 87 6.06 0.82 -7.68
N ASP A 88 6.32 2.02 -8.18
CA ASP A 88 6.17 2.34 -9.62
C ASP A 88 4.75 1.99 -10.12
N VAL A 89 3.75 2.61 -9.50
CA VAL A 89 2.34 2.44 -9.84
C VAL A 89 1.75 3.76 -10.34
N GLU A 90 0.94 3.71 -11.39
CA GLU A 90 0.24 4.87 -11.93
C GLU A 90 -1.27 4.64 -11.89
N ASP A 91 -2.04 5.65 -11.49
CA ASP A 91 -3.51 5.56 -11.44
C ASP A 91 -4.02 4.46 -10.48
N LEU A 92 -3.57 4.53 -9.22
CA LEU A 92 -4.00 3.63 -8.15
C LEU A 92 -5.25 4.17 -7.46
N ARG A 93 -6.34 3.39 -7.46
CA ARG A 93 -7.60 3.76 -6.80
C ARG A 93 -7.93 2.77 -5.69
N ILE A 94 -7.94 3.24 -4.44
CA ILE A 94 -8.33 2.45 -3.28
C ILE A 94 -9.60 3.05 -2.69
N SER A 95 -10.65 2.24 -2.57
CA SER A 95 -11.96 2.66 -2.06
C SER A 95 -12.47 1.65 -1.05
N GLY A 96 -12.67 2.05 0.21
CA GLY A 96 -13.21 1.16 1.22
C GLY A 96 -12.20 0.12 1.73
N LEU A 97 -10.92 0.47 1.86
CA LEU A 97 -9.94 -0.40 2.50
C LEU A 97 -10.08 -0.35 4.03
N THR A 98 -10.17 -1.52 4.63
CA THR A 98 -10.13 -1.71 6.08
C THR A 98 -9.01 -2.69 6.41
N ALA A 99 -7.94 -2.24 7.06
CA ALA A 99 -6.75 -3.06 7.26
C ALA A 99 -6.03 -2.78 8.60
N ARG A 100 -5.41 -3.79 9.19
CA ARG A 100 -4.62 -3.68 10.44
C ARG A 100 -3.30 -2.94 10.19
N GLY A 101 -3.06 -1.83 10.88
CA GLY A 101 -1.73 -1.20 10.95
C GLY A 101 -0.95 -1.73 12.15
N ASN A 102 0.38 -1.72 12.08
CA ASN A 102 1.24 -2.25 13.14
C ASN A 102 2.55 -1.45 13.27
N GLY A 103 2.83 -0.95 14.47
CA GLY A 103 4.13 -0.38 14.83
C GLY A 103 4.50 0.88 14.05
N ASP A 104 5.78 0.94 13.64
CA ASP A 104 6.42 2.12 13.03
C ASP A 104 6.25 2.20 11.50
N GLU A 105 5.79 1.11 10.86
CA GLU A 105 5.53 1.08 9.42
C GLU A 105 4.14 1.64 9.08
N PRO A 106 3.99 2.28 7.91
CA PRO A 106 2.72 2.86 7.52
C PRO A 106 1.77 1.73 7.13
N LEU A 107 0.47 1.99 7.23
CA LEU A 107 -0.52 1.04 6.70
C LEU A 107 -0.34 0.86 5.18
N ILE A 108 -0.05 1.96 4.49
CA ILE A 108 0.12 2.00 3.03
C ILE A 108 1.42 2.73 2.70
N ARG A 109 2.30 2.11 1.91
CA ARG A 109 3.51 2.73 1.39
C ARG A 109 3.38 2.94 -0.11
N LEU A 110 3.55 4.18 -0.57
CA LEU A 110 3.50 4.54 -1.99
C LEU A 110 4.88 5.04 -2.40
N ARG A 111 5.58 4.25 -3.23
CA ARG A 111 6.90 4.55 -3.75
C ARG A 111 6.83 4.73 -5.26
N HIS A 112 7.44 5.80 -5.76
CA HIS A 112 7.39 6.19 -7.19
C HIS A 112 5.97 6.14 -7.80
N THR A 113 4.94 6.40 -6.99
CA THR A 113 3.53 6.18 -7.37
C THR A 113 2.86 7.51 -7.72
N ARG A 114 2.15 7.55 -8.86
CA ARG A 114 1.46 8.77 -9.35
C ARG A 114 -0.04 8.59 -9.46
N HIS A 115 -0.78 9.68 -9.28
CA HIS A 115 -2.24 9.73 -9.42
C HIS A 115 -2.94 8.71 -8.51
N ALA A 116 -2.58 8.68 -7.23
CA ALA A 116 -3.14 7.73 -6.27
C ALA A 116 -4.31 8.35 -5.50
N THR A 117 -5.48 7.70 -5.51
CA THR A 117 -6.65 8.13 -4.73
C THR A 117 -7.01 7.07 -3.70
N LEU A 118 -7.08 7.49 -2.43
CA LEU A 118 -7.49 6.67 -1.31
C LEU A 118 -8.73 7.28 -0.66
N ARG A 119 -9.84 6.57 -0.73
CA ARG A 119 -11.13 7.06 -0.22
C ARG A 119 -11.88 6.07 0.65
N ASN A 120 -12.64 6.58 1.61
CA ASN A 120 -13.48 5.79 2.51
C ASN A 120 -12.72 4.65 3.20
N CYS A 121 -11.42 4.82 3.42
CA CYS A 121 -10.57 3.81 4.07
C CYS A 121 -10.49 4.05 5.58
N ARG A 122 -10.17 3.01 6.34
CA ARG A 122 -9.96 3.08 7.79
C ARG A 122 -8.95 2.03 8.28
N PRO A 123 -8.06 2.37 9.22
CA PRO A 123 -7.28 1.35 9.91
C PRO A 123 -8.15 0.51 10.86
N LEU A 124 -7.75 -0.74 11.08
CA LEU A 124 -8.31 -1.65 12.09
C LEU A 124 -7.50 -1.57 13.38
N GLY A 125 -7.71 -0.47 14.12
CA GLY A 125 -7.03 -0.20 15.38
C GLY A 125 -5.89 0.82 15.24
N PRO A 126 -5.13 1.06 16.33
CA PRO A 126 -4.10 2.08 16.37
C PRO A 126 -3.06 1.91 15.27
N THR A 127 -2.76 2.99 14.57
CA THR A 127 -1.82 3.02 13.45
C THR A 127 -0.97 4.29 13.56
N GLN A 128 0.35 4.16 13.46
CA GLN A 128 1.24 5.31 13.53
C GLN A 128 1.04 6.22 12.32
N THR A 129 1.28 5.68 11.12
CA THR A 129 1.17 6.43 9.86
C THR A 129 0.17 5.73 8.93
N PHE A 130 -0.78 6.47 8.35
CA PHE A 130 -1.74 5.88 7.41
C PHE A 130 -1.10 5.67 6.03
N VAL A 131 -0.55 6.73 5.43
CA VAL A 131 0.19 6.65 4.16
C VAL A 131 1.60 7.21 4.29
N ARG A 132 2.61 6.51 3.79
CA ARG A 132 3.96 7.07 3.57
C ARG A 132 4.23 7.20 2.08
N LEU A 133 4.69 8.39 1.68
CA LEU A 133 5.11 8.68 0.31
C LEU A 133 6.63 8.61 0.19
N GLU A 134 7.11 7.87 -0.79
CA GLU A 134 8.53 7.63 -1.00
C GLU A 134 8.96 7.86 -2.45
N GLY A 135 10.17 8.38 -2.64
CA GLY A 135 10.79 8.51 -3.96
C GLY A 135 10.30 9.70 -4.78
N GLU A 136 11.23 10.27 -5.55
CA GLU A 136 11.06 11.58 -6.21
C GLU A 136 9.95 11.63 -7.26
N LYS A 137 9.56 10.46 -7.81
CA LYS A 137 8.51 10.32 -8.81
C LYS A 137 7.11 10.22 -8.22
N THR A 138 6.97 10.13 -6.89
CA THR A 138 5.67 10.08 -6.24
C THR A 138 5.01 11.45 -6.30
N ASP A 139 3.79 11.50 -6.85
CA ASP A 139 3.07 12.75 -7.06
C ASP A 139 1.56 12.54 -7.17
N ASP A 140 0.80 13.61 -6.97
CA ASP A 140 -0.66 13.66 -7.05
C ASP A 140 -1.35 12.53 -6.27
N VAL A 141 -1.32 12.67 -4.94
CA VAL A 141 -1.95 11.74 -4.01
C VAL A 141 -3.14 12.40 -3.33
N VAL A 142 -4.29 11.75 -3.40
CA VAL A 142 -5.54 12.22 -2.80
C VAL A 142 -5.96 11.28 -1.69
N LEU A 143 -6.06 11.80 -0.46
CA LEU A 143 -6.74 11.12 0.64
C LEU A 143 -8.08 11.84 0.86
N HIS A 144 -9.20 11.16 0.59
CA HIS A 144 -10.53 11.76 0.68
C HIS A 144 -11.53 10.93 1.50
N GLY A 145 -12.14 11.52 2.51
CA GLY A 145 -13.23 10.86 3.26
C GLY A 145 -12.79 9.63 4.05
N ASN A 146 -11.53 9.55 4.50
CA ASN A 146 -11.02 8.43 5.28
C ASN A 146 -11.31 8.62 6.78
N ASP A 147 -11.56 7.54 7.51
CA ASP A 147 -11.66 7.54 8.98
C ASP A 147 -10.30 7.18 9.59
N LEU A 148 -9.57 8.21 9.98
CA LEU A 148 -8.19 8.18 10.46
C LEU A 148 -8.11 8.52 11.96
N ARG A 149 -9.20 8.36 12.73
CA ARG A 149 -9.20 8.63 14.17
C ARG A 149 -8.25 7.75 14.97
N GLU A 150 -7.95 6.56 14.45
CA GLU A 150 -6.98 5.64 15.04
C GLU A 150 -5.58 5.81 14.44
N THR A 151 -5.39 6.81 13.56
CA THR A 151 -4.11 7.17 12.98
C THR A 151 -3.50 8.35 13.72
N ARG A 152 -2.21 8.27 14.07
CA ARG A 152 -1.48 9.41 14.63
C ARG A 152 -1.08 10.42 13.55
N GLU A 153 -0.52 9.96 12.44
CA GLU A 153 -0.08 10.78 11.32
C GLU A 153 -0.74 10.30 10.01
N PRO A 154 -1.70 11.06 9.43
CA PRO A 154 -2.36 10.68 8.19
C PRO A 154 -1.40 10.43 7.02
N LEU A 155 -0.32 11.21 6.95
CA LEU A 155 0.61 11.22 5.82
C LEU A 155 2.03 11.54 6.29
N ALA A 156 2.99 10.69 5.95
CA ALA A 156 4.42 10.96 6.08
C ALA A 156 5.10 10.99 4.71
N ARG A 157 6.29 11.61 4.62
CA ARG A 157 7.10 11.66 3.39
C ARG A 157 8.54 11.26 3.68
N THR A 158 9.13 10.46 2.80
CA THR A 158 10.55 10.09 2.80
C THR A 158 11.05 10.26 1.37
N ASP A 159 11.72 11.38 1.08
CA ASP A 159 12.27 11.70 -0.25
C ASP A 159 11.23 11.86 -1.37
N ALA A 160 10.00 12.28 -1.02
CA ALA A 160 8.96 12.74 -1.94
C ALA A 160 8.57 14.22 -1.70
N PRO A 161 9.53 15.18 -1.74
CA PRO A 161 9.28 16.56 -1.33
C PRO A 161 8.33 17.32 -2.28
N LYS A 162 8.28 16.95 -3.55
CA LYS A 162 7.50 17.65 -4.59
C LYS A 162 6.08 17.11 -4.74
N ALA A 163 5.74 16.00 -4.10
CA ALA A 163 4.44 15.37 -4.26
C ALA A 163 3.31 16.34 -3.88
N GLN A 164 2.40 16.60 -4.81
CA GLN A 164 1.15 17.28 -4.53
C GLN A 164 0.24 16.32 -3.78
N VAL A 165 -0.31 16.78 -2.66
CA VAL A 165 -1.17 15.95 -1.82
C VAL A 165 -2.41 16.71 -1.40
N MET A 166 -3.56 16.12 -1.64
CA MET A 166 -4.85 16.62 -1.19
C MET A 166 -5.37 15.78 -0.02
N LEU A 167 -5.66 16.43 1.10
CA LEU A 167 -6.27 15.82 2.27
C LEU A 167 -7.62 16.48 2.51
N GLU A 168 -8.70 15.85 2.03
CA GLU A 168 -10.05 16.43 2.11
C GLU A 168 -11.01 15.50 2.84
N GLY A 169 -11.87 16.04 3.71
CA GLY A 169 -12.94 15.26 4.36
C GLY A 169 -12.47 14.10 5.25
N ASN A 170 -11.18 14.00 5.57
CA ASN A 170 -10.65 12.93 6.42
C ASN A 170 -10.91 13.22 7.90
N LEU A 171 -11.51 12.27 8.60
CA LEU A 171 -11.73 12.36 10.03
C LEU A 171 -10.43 11.98 10.75
N HIS A 172 -9.81 12.91 11.46
CA HIS A 172 -8.59 12.69 12.24
C HIS A 172 -8.79 13.23 13.67
N ARG A 173 -7.98 12.78 14.63
CA ARG A 173 -8.03 13.37 15.98
C ARG A 173 -7.60 14.84 15.90
N ALA A 174 -8.31 15.69 16.63
CA ALA A 174 -7.99 17.11 16.79
C ALA A 174 -6.70 17.32 17.57
#